data_AF-A0A9E5QEN8-F1
#
_entry.id   AF-A0A9E5QEN8-F1
#
_cell.length_a   1.000
_cell.length_b   1.000
_cell.length_c   1.000
_cell.angle_alpha   90.00
_cell.angle_beta   90.00
_cell.angle_gamma   90.00
#
_symmetry.space_group_name_H-M   'P 1'
#
loop_
_entity.id
_entity.type
_entity.pdbx_description
1 polymer ?
#
loop_
_entity_poly.entity_id
_entity_poly.type
_entity_poly.pdbx_seq_one_letter_code
_entity_poly.pdbx_strand_id
1 'polypeptide(L)'
;GSASQQELKKAKGNTPELAVAMGQLQTYHHKFALAVEAKNHQLANFYLHEVEAAADGIKENIPSYEGYDIRKFMKIMFDSDVEPLETALANKNWDKVRQKTIDLTNSCNSCHNATAHGFVKITPGFDNNPFNQDFSVSE
;
A
#
# COMPACT_ATOMS: atom_id res chain seq x y z
N GLY A 1 10.09 27.50 -28.09
CA GLY A 1 9.20 26.33 -27.97
C GLY A 1 9.88 25.04 -27.52
N SER A 2 11.19 25.01 -27.22
CA SER A 2 11.90 23.78 -26.81
C SER A 2 11.96 23.56 -25.29
N ALA A 3 12.06 24.63 -24.49
CA ALA A 3 12.16 24.56 -23.03
C ALA A 3 10.98 23.80 -22.38
N SER A 4 9.74 24.14 -22.77
CA SER A 4 8.53 23.49 -22.27
C SER A 4 8.47 21.97 -22.57
N GLN A 5 8.89 21.53 -23.76
CA GLN A 5 8.85 20.10 -24.10
C GLN A 5 9.94 19.30 -23.39
N GLN A 6 11.09 19.93 -23.12
CA GLN A 6 12.22 19.33 -22.43
C GLN A 6 11.95 19.23 -20.92
N GLU A 7 11.28 20.24 -20.34
CA GLU A 7 10.79 20.23 -18.96
C GLU A 7 9.66 19.20 -18.77
N LEU A 8 8.73 19.08 -19.72
CA LEU A 8 7.70 18.03 -19.71
C LEU A 8 8.27 16.62 -19.84
N LYS A 9 9.32 16.43 -20.65
CA LYS A 9 10.05 15.15 -20.73
C LYS A 9 10.83 14.84 -19.46
N LYS A 10 11.47 15.85 -18.86
CA LYS A 10 12.18 15.71 -17.58
C LYS A 10 11.23 15.43 -16.43
N ALA A 11 10.06 16.08 -16.40
CA ALA A 11 8.99 15.80 -15.46
C ALA A 11 8.46 14.37 -15.63
N LYS A 12 8.21 13.92 -16.87
CA LYS A 12 7.85 12.52 -17.17
C LYS A 12 8.93 11.50 -16.80
N GLY A 13 10.21 11.86 -16.89
CA GLY A 13 11.32 10.99 -16.47
C GLY A 13 11.53 10.94 -14.96
N ASN A 14 10.96 11.90 -14.21
CA ASN A 14 11.13 12.04 -12.76
C ASN A 14 9.87 11.66 -11.95
N THR A 15 8.68 11.61 -12.56
CA THR A 15 7.49 11.05 -11.92
C THR A 15 7.62 9.53 -11.92
N PRO A 16 7.63 8.86 -10.74
CA PRO A 16 7.65 7.41 -10.69
C PRO A 16 6.45 6.85 -11.46
N GLU A 17 6.68 5.78 -12.21
CA GLU A 17 5.61 5.07 -12.89
C GLU A 17 4.66 4.46 -11.84
N LEU A 18 3.34 4.56 -12.04
CA LEU A 18 2.36 4.21 -11.02
C LEU A 18 2.44 2.73 -10.65
N ALA A 19 2.64 1.83 -11.61
CA ALA A 19 2.75 0.40 -11.32
C ALA A 19 3.99 0.08 -10.49
N VAL A 20 5.11 0.79 -10.68
CA VAL A 20 6.30 0.68 -9.80
C VAL A 20 5.96 1.11 -8.38
N ALA A 21 5.30 2.27 -8.21
CA ALA A 21 4.95 2.76 -6.88
C ALA A 21 3.92 1.86 -6.18
N MET A 22 2.89 1.40 -6.91
CA MET A 22 1.89 0.46 -6.42
C MET A 22 2.50 -0.92 -6.10
N GLY A 23 3.49 -1.37 -6.88
CA GLY A 23 4.23 -2.60 -6.61
C GLY A 23 5.03 -2.53 -5.30
N GLN A 24 5.61 -1.36 -5.01
CA GLN A 24 6.28 -1.11 -3.73
C GLN A 24 5.30 -1.09 -2.56
N LEU A 25 4.17 -0.39 -2.70
CA LEU A 25 3.09 -0.37 -1.71
C LEU A 25 2.56 -1.79 -1.43
N GLN A 26 2.28 -2.56 -2.48
CA GLN A 26 1.83 -3.96 -2.36
C GLN A 26 2.89 -4.83 -1.68
N THR A 27 4.17 -4.61 -1.96
CA THR A 27 5.27 -5.34 -1.30
C THR A 27 5.27 -5.07 0.20
N TYR A 28 5.17 -3.82 0.62
CA TYR A 28 5.11 -3.47 2.04
C TYR A 28 3.84 -4.00 2.71
N HIS A 29 2.69 -3.94 2.03
CA HIS A 29 1.44 -4.49 2.55
C HIS A 29 1.51 -6.01 2.75
N HIS A 30 2.14 -6.74 1.83
CA HIS A 30 2.34 -8.18 2.00
C HIS A 30 3.28 -8.48 3.18
N LYS A 31 4.38 -7.74 3.30
CA LYS A 31 5.29 -7.89 4.45
C LYS A 31 4.61 -7.54 5.78
N PHE A 32 3.73 -6.54 5.79
CA PHE A 32 2.88 -6.24 6.93
C PHE A 32 1.99 -7.43 7.28
N ALA A 33 1.28 -8.02 6.31
CA ALA A 33 0.42 -9.17 6.54
C ALA A 33 1.18 -10.39 7.10
N LEU A 34 2.38 -10.68 6.58
CA LEU A 34 3.24 -11.74 7.11
C LEU A 34 3.67 -11.46 8.56
N ALA A 35 3.98 -10.20 8.89
CA ALA A 35 4.29 -9.80 10.26
C ALA A 35 3.07 -9.91 11.20
N VAL A 36 1.87 -9.63 10.69
CA VAL A 36 0.60 -9.81 11.42
C VAL A 36 0.33 -11.28 11.71
N GLU A 37 0.49 -12.17 10.72
CA GLU A 37 0.27 -13.61 10.91
C GLU A 37 1.28 -14.20 11.91
N ALA A 38 2.54 -13.76 11.84
CA ALA A 38 3.57 -14.11 12.83
C ALA A 38 3.39 -13.43 14.20
N LYS A 39 2.41 -12.52 14.34
CA LYS A 39 2.19 -11.66 15.53
C LYS A 39 3.46 -10.91 15.97
N ASN A 40 4.34 -10.60 15.01
CA ASN A 40 5.55 -9.84 15.24
C ASN A 40 5.22 -8.34 15.25
N HIS A 41 4.96 -7.83 16.45
CA HIS A 41 4.54 -6.45 16.65
C HIS A 41 5.55 -5.41 16.15
N GLN A 42 6.86 -5.67 16.27
CA GLN A 42 7.86 -4.72 15.80
C GLN A 42 7.86 -4.64 14.27
N LEU A 43 7.86 -5.78 13.57
CA LEU A 43 7.77 -5.80 12.11
C LEU A 43 6.43 -5.28 11.61
N ALA A 44 5.33 -5.58 12.29
CA ALA A 44 4.01 -5.10 11.91
C ALA A 44 3.92 -3.57 11.99
N ASN A 45 4.44 -2.93 13.06
CA ASN A 45 4.47 -1.47 13.14
C ASN A 45 5.38 -0.87 12.07
N PHE A 46 6.57 -1.45 11.86
CA PHE A 46 7.49 -1.00 10.83
C PHE A 46 6.85 -1.04 9.44
N TYR A 47 6.25 -2.16 9.05
CA TYR A 47 5.65 -2.27 7.72
C TYR A 47 4.36 -1.49 7.57
N LEU A 48 3.56 -1.31 8.63
CA LEU A 48 2.40 -0.42 8.53
C LEU A 48 2.83 1.02 8.23
N HIS A 49 3.88 1.50 8.91
CA HIS A 49 4.47 2.81 8.63
C HIS A 49 4.98 2.93 7.18
N GLU A 50 5.68 1.91 6.67
CA GLU A 50 6.16 1.90 5.27
C GLU A 50 5.00 1.86 4.25
N VAL A 51 3.89 1.20 4.58
CA VAL A 51 2.66 1.20 3.76
C VAL A 51 2.08 2.63 3.70
N GLU A 52 1.99 3.33 4.82
CA GLU A 52 1.51 4.72 4.88
C GLU A 52 2.43 5.67 4.14
N ALA A 53 3.74 5.60 4.38
CA ALA A 53 4.73 6.43 3.70
C ALA A 53 4.72 6.22 2.18
N ALA A 54 4.59 4.97 1.71
CA ALA A 54 4.45 4.69 0.29
C ALA A 54 3.13 5.24 -0.28
N ALA A 55 2.03 5.13 0.48
CA ALA A 55 0.73 5.67 0.07
C ALA A 55 0.73 7.20 -0.03
N ASP A 56 1.35 7.89 0.92
CA ASP A 56 1.54 9.34 0.91
C ASP A 56 2.41 9.77 -0.27
N GLY A 57 3.52 9.06 -0.51
CA GLY A 57 4.37 9.28 -1.68
C GLY A 57 3.61 9.17 -3.01
N ILE A 58 2.69 8.22 -3.16
CA ILE A 58 1.82 8.10 -4.34
C ILE A 58 0.85 9.30 -4.42
N LYS A 59 0.15 9.61 -3.33
CA LYS A 59 -0.81 10.74 -3.28
C LYS A 59 -0.14 12.07 -3.66
N GLU A 60 1.10 12.29 -3.22
CA GLU A 60 1.87 13.51 -3.48
C GLU A 60 2.39 13.56 -4.91
N ASN A 61 3.07 12.50 -5.35
CA ASN A 61 3.88 12.53 -6.58
C ASN A 61 3.14 12.01 -7.82
N ILE A 62 2.06 11.23 -7.65
CA ILE A 62 1.28 10.62 -8.74
C ILE A 62 -0.23 10.85 -8.49
N PRO A 63 -0.69 12.12 -8.46
CA PRO A 63 -2.08 12.42 -8.09
C PRO A 63 -3.11 11.90 -9.09
N SER A 64 -2.72 11.62 -10.33
CA SER A 64 -3.59 11.09 -11.37
C SER A 64 -2.87 10.11 -12.30
N TYR A 65 -3.63 9.19 -12.88
CA TYR A 65 -3.15 8.19 -13.82
C TYR A 65 -4.28 7.78 -14.77
N GLU A 66 -4.00 7.76 -16.08
CA GLU A 66 -4.96 7.37 -17.13
C GLU A 66 -6.36 8.05 -17.04
N GLY A 67 -6.40 9.30 -16.57
CA GLY A 67 -7.65 10.05 -16.42
C GLY A 67 -8.38 9.82 -15.09
N TYR A 68 -7.86 8.98 -14.21
CA TYR A 68 -8.36 8.78 -12.85
C TYR A 68 -7.63 9.65 -11.83
N ASP A 69 -8.37 10.15 -10.83
CA ASP A 69 -7.84 10.90 -9.70
C ASP A 69 -7.40 9.93 -8.58
N ILE A 70 -6.17 9.44 -8.68
CA ILE A 70 -5.59 8.46 -7.77
C ILE A 70 -5.53 9.00 -6.35
N ARG A 71 -5.14 10.27 -6.18
CA ARG A 71 -5.09 10.92 -4.86
C ARG A 71 -6.46 10.87 -4.18
N LYS A 72 -7.52 11.24 -4.90
CA LYS A 72 -8.88 11.21 -4.36
C LYS A 72 -9.31 9.79 -3.99
N PHE A 73 -9.06 8.80 -4.84
CA PHE A 73 -9.42 7.41 -4.53
C PHE A 73 -8.68 6.89 -3.30
N MET A 74 -7.37 7.15 -3.17
CA MET A 74 -6.61 6.74 -1.99
C MET A 74 -7.13 7.41 -0.72
N LYS A 75 -7.46 8.70 -0.75
CA LYS A 75 -8.06 9.38 0.42
C LYS A 75 -9.40 8.80 0.87
N ILE A 76 -10.22 8.35 -0.09
CA ILE A 76 -11.57 7.85 0.22
C ILE A 76 -11.56 6.38 0.60
N MET A 77 -10.68 5.58 -0.01
CA MET A 77 -10.69 4.12 0.12
C MET A 77 -9.58 3.58 1.02
N PHE A 78 -8.39 4.19 1.01
CA PHE A 78 -7.24 3.71 1.76
C PHE A 78 -7.18 4.37 3.14
N ASP A 79 -7.19 5.71 3.21
CA ASP A 79 -7.02 6.44 4.48
C ASP A 79 -8.10 6.05 5.53
N SER A 80 -9.31 5.70 5.10
CA SER A 80 -10.41 5.28 5.99
C SER A 80 -10.17 3.94 6.71
N ASP A 81 -9.33 3.07 6.15
CA ASP A 81 -9.03 1.74 6.69
C ASP A 81 -7.76 1.70 7.53
N VAL A 82 -6.87 2.68 7.38
CA VAL A 82 -5.58 2.76 8.09
C VAL A 82 -5.79 3.06 9.58
N GLU A 83 -6.54 4.11 9.94
CA GLU A 83 -6.70 4.50 11.36
C GLU A 83 -7.28 3.37 12.25
N PRO A 84 -8.33 2.63 11.83
CA PRO A 84 -8.79 1.48 12.59
C PRO A 84 -7.78 0.33 12.68
N LEU A 85 -6.93 0.16 11.66
CA LEU A 85 -5.87 -0.85 11.63
C LEU A 85 -4.72 -0.49 12.59
N GLU A 86 -4.26 0.76 12.57
CA GLU A 86 -3.28 1.29 13.53
C GLU A 86 -3.77 1.13 14.97
N THR A 87 -5.02 1.50 15.23
CA THR A 87 -5.64 1.35 16.56
C THR A 87 -5.66 -0.11 17.01
N ALA A 88 -6.01 -1.04 16.12
CA ALA A 88 -6.00 -2.46 16.43
C ALA A 88 -4.58 -2.98 16.72
N LEU A 89 -3.60 -2.50 15.95
CA LEU A 89 -2.20 -2.88 16.08
C LEU A 89 -1.60 -2.38 17.39
N ALA A 90 -1.82 -1.11 17.73
CA ALA A 90 -1.38 -0.51 18.99
C ALA A 90 -1.90 -1.28 20.21
N ASN A 91 -3.15 -1.74 20.14
CA ASN A 91 -3.79 -2.54 21.19
C ASN A 91 -3.43 -4.04 21.13
N LYS A 92 -2.58 -4.47 20.17
CA LYS A 92 -2.20 -5.87 19.92
C LYS A 92 -3.39 -6.81 19.80
N ASN A 93 -4.53 -6.30 19.30
CA ASN A 93 -5.72 -7.10 19.07
C ASN A 93 -5.57 -7.83 17.73
N TRP A 94 -4.80 -8.91 17.72
CA TRP A 94 -4.38 -9.60 16.49
C TRP A 94 -5.54 -10.07 15.61
N ASP A 95 -6.66 -10.50 16.18
CA ASP A 95 -7.84 -10.88 15.42
C ASP A 95 -8.42 -9.66 14.68
N LYS A 96 -8.47 -8.51 15.36
CA LYS A 96 -8.91 -7.25 14.77
C LYS A 96 -7.92 -6.71 13.74
N VAL A 97 -6.61 -6.82 14.00
CA VAL A 97 -5.55 -6.43 13.06
C VAL A 97 -5.69 -7.26 11.79
N ARG A 98 -5.78 -8.59 11.90
CA ARG A 98 -5.91 -9.50 10.77
C ARG A 98 -7.17 -9.21 9.94
N GLN A 99 -8.30 -8.96 10.59
CA GLN A 99 -9.53 -8.55 9.89
C GLN A 99 -9.34 -7.20 9.17
N LYS A 100 -8.68 -6.23 9.80
CA LYS A 100 -8.44 -4.92 9.19
C LYS A 100 -7.42 -4.95 8.05
N THR A 101 -6.45 -5.85 8.09
CA THR A 101 -5.57 -6.14 6.94
C THR A 101 -6.36 -6.68 5.75
N ILE A 102 -7.38 -7.54 5.99
CA ILE A 102 -8.28 -8.02 4.94
C ILE A 102 -9.13 -6.87 4.38
N ASP A 103 -9.71 -6.03 5.25
CA ASP A 103 -10.49 -4.86 4.84
C ASP A 103 -9.65 -3.93 3.93
N LEU A 104 -8.43 -3.58 4.35
CA LEU A 104 -7.50 -2.76 3.57
C LEU A 104 -7.18 -3.40 2.20
N THR A 105 -6.95 -4.71 2.17
CA THR A 105 -6.73 -5.46 0.91
C THR A 105 -7.94 -5.35 -0.03
N ASN A 106 -9.15 -5.41 0.52
CA ASN A 106 -10.38 -5.24 -0.26
C ASN A 106 -10.54 -3.81 -0.78
N SER A 107 -10.09 -2.81 -0.04
CA SER A 107 -10.06 -1.42 -0.49
C SER A 107 -9.06 -1.19 -1.63
N CYS A 108 -7.87 -1.81 -1.58
CA CYS A 108 -6.94 -1.83 -2.71
C CYS A 108 -7.62 -2.38 -3.97
N ASN A 109 -8.25 -3.56 -3.86
CA ASN A 109 -8.96 -4.20 -4.98
C ASN A 109 -10.16 -3.37 -5.47
N SER A 110 -10.83 -2.62 -4.59
CA SER A 110 -11.94 -1.74 -4.95
C SER A 110 -11.47 -0.54 -5.77
N CYS A 111 -10.33 0.06 -5.39
CA CYS A 111 -9.67 1.09 -6.19
C CYS A 111 -9.26 0.55 -7.56
N HIS A 112 -8.62 -0.63 -7.61
CA HIS A 112 -8.22 -1.26 -8.87
C HIS A 112 -9.42 -1.49 -9.81
N ASN A 113 -10.56 -1.95 -9.28
CA ASN A 113 -11.79 -2.08 -10.08
C ASN A 113 -12.31 -0.71 -10.58
N ALA A 114 -12.33 0.30 -9.71
CA ALA A 114 -12.83 1.63 -10.04
C ALA A 114 -11.98 2.34 -11.12
N THR A 115 -10.71 1.99 -11.23
CA THR A 115 -9.77 2.57 -12.21
C THR A 115 -9.55 1.70 -13.45
N ALA A 116 -10.44 0.73 -13.72
CA ALA A 116 -10.33 -0.22 -14.85
C ALA A 116 -9.11 -1.17 -14.82
N HIS A 117 -8.50 -1.32 -13.64
CA HIS A 117 -7.38 -2.24 -13.38
C HIS A 117 -7.80 -3.46 -12.54
N GLY A 118 -9.09 -3.84 -12.57
CA GLY A 118 -9.65 -4.91 -11.74
C GLY A 118 -9.03 -6.30 -11.94
N PHE A 119 -8.28 -6.50 -13.04
CA PHE A 119 -7.47 -7.69 -13.27
C PHE A 119 -6.22 -7.78 -12.36
N VAL A 120 -5.78 -6.65 -11.79
CA VAL A 120 -4.73 -6.59 -10.76
C VAL A 120 -5.38 -6.90 -9.40
N LYS A 121 -5.68 -8.19 -9.17
CA LYS A 121 -6.31 -8.65 -7.93
C LYS A 121 -5.25 -9.11 -6.93
N ILE A 122 -5.20 -8.48 -5.78
CA ILE A 122 -4.30 -8.86 -4.68
C ILE A 122 -5.03 -9.68 -3.62
N THR A 123 -4.27 -10.42 -2.81
CA THR A 123 -4.77 -11.21 -1.67
C THR A 123 -4.06 -10.76 -0.38
N PRO A 124 -4.60 -11.06 0.81
CA PRO A 124 -3.96 -10.64 2.06
C PRO A 124 -2.55 -11.21 2.28
N GLY A 125 -2.25 -12.41 1.74
CA GLY A 125 -0.89 -12.96 1.77
C GLY A 125 -0.39 -13.40 3.16
N PHE A 126 -1.25 -13.95 4.01
CA PHE A 126 -0.85 -14.39 5.35
C PHE A 126 0.07 -15.62 5.36
N ASP A 127 -0.12 -16.55 4.40
CA ASP A 127 0.39 -17.93 4.54
C ASP A 127 1.57 -18.28 3.60
N ASN A 128 2.07 -17.32 2.82
CA ASN A 128 3.11 -17.56 1.81
C ASN A 128 4.17 -16.46 1.86
N ASN A 129 5.32 -16.73 2.48
CA ASN A 129 6.44 -15.80 2.53
C ASN A 129 7.40 -16.02 1.33
N PRO A 130 7.37 -15.15 0.29
CA PRO A 130 8.32 -15.21 -0.82
C PRO A 130 9.61 -14.43 -0.54
N PHE A 131 9.72 -13.76 0.60
CA PHE A 131 10.81 -12.84 0.90
C PHE A 131 11.95 -13.57 1.61
N ASN A 132 13.18 -13.18 1.30
CA ASN A 132 14.36 -13.56 2.07
C ASN A 132 14.41 -12.77 3.40
N GLN A 133 13.41 -12.97 4.24
CA GLN A 133 13.23 -12.30 5.53
C GLN A 133 12.48 -13.24 6.48
N ASP A 134 12.97 -13.34 7.70
CA ASP A 134 12.26 -14.01 8.79
C ASP A 134 11.26 -13.03 9.43
N PHE A 135 10.04 -13.51 9.65
CA PHE A 135 8.95 -12.76 10.27
C PHE A 135 8.62 -13.24 11.68
N SER A 136 9.24 -14.32 12.16
CA SER A 136 9.01 -14.80 13.51
C SER A 136 9.33 -13.72 14.54
N VAL A 137 8.71 -13.81 15.71
CA VAL A 137 9.12 -12.99 16.86
C VAL A 137 10.54 -13.39 17.23
N SER A 138 11.45 -12.43 17.34
CA SER A 138 12.79 -12.67 17.88
C SER A 138 12.67 -13.06 19.36
N GLU A 139 13.28 -14.18 19.75
CA GLU A 139 13.39 -14.61 21.16
C GLU A 139 14.14 -13.59 22.04
#